data_AF-A0A8J7F1Z8-F1
#
_entry.id   AF-A0A8J7F1Z8-F1
#
_cell.length_a   1.000
_cell.length_b   1.000
_cell.length_c   1.000
_cell.angle_alpha   90.00
_cell.angle_beta   90.00
_cell.angle_gamma   90.00
#
_symmetry.space_group_name_H-M   'P 1'
#
loop_
_entity.id
_entity.type
_entity.pdbx_description
1 polymer ?
#
loop_
_entity_poly.entity_id
_entity_poly.type
_entity_poly.pdbx_seq_one_letter_code
_entity_poly.pdbx_strand_id
1 'polypeptide(L)' 'MSVNCLTKPKFRQQQKVYFIGGTGKIKKLQKEVHTWIYTVEMNMGPEPDFGRVGAETTILLEEQDIRIENAN' A
#
# COMPACT_ATOMS: atom_id res chain seq x y z
N MET A 1 5.31 -20.78 22.74
CA MET A 1 5.35 -19.68 21.74
C MET A 1 3.98 -19.04 21.72
N SER A 2 3.78 -17.92 22.44
CA SER A 2 2.49 -17.23 22.43
C SER A 2 2.35 -16.49 21.10
N VAL A 3 1.51 -17.03 20.22
CA VAL A 3 1.13 -16.35 18.98
C VAL A 3 0.34 -15.11 19.37
N ASN A 4 0.87 -13.93 19.07
CA ASN A 4 0.22 -12.67 19.40
C ASN A 4 -0.95 -12.48 18.42
N CYS A 5 -2.11 -13.02 18.79
CA CYS A 5 -3.29 -13.00 17.96
C CYS A 5 -3.90 -11.60 17.88
N LEU A 6 -3.87 -11.04 16.67
CA LEU A 6 -4.78 -10.01 16.13
C LEU A 6 -4.47 -8.56 16.53
N THR A 7 -3.40 -7.99 15.98
CA THR A 7 -3.39 -6.55 15.72
C THR A 7 -4.39 -6.25 14.59
N LYS A 8 -5.28 -5.30 14.81
CA LYS A 8 -6.16 -4.77 13.75
C LYS A 8 -5.29 -4.10 12.69
N PRO A 9 -5.67 -4.15 11.39
CA PRO A 9 -4.91 -3.45 10.37
C PRO A 9 -4.92 -1.95 10.65
N LYS A 10 -3.76 -1.30 10.52
CA LYS A 10 -3.60 0.14 10.71
C LYS A 10 -4.27 0.96 9.59
N PHE A 11 -4.30 0.42 8.38
CA PHE A 11 -4.88 1.08 7.21
C PHE A 11 -6.13 0.34 6.74
N ARG A 12 -7.01 1.01 6.00
CA ARG A 12 -8.25 0.45 5.47
C ARG A 12 -8.22 0.40 3.96
N GLN A 13 -9.04 -0.47 3.37
CA GLN A 13 -9.24 -0.49 1.93
C GLN A 13 -9.72 0.89 1.44
N GLN A 14 -9.25 1.28 0.26
CA GLN A 14 -9.46 2.58 -0.39
C GLN A 14 -8.87 3.80 0.33
N GLN A 15 -8.18 3.62 1.45
CA GLN A 15 -7.47 4.69 2.13
C GLN A 15 -6.28 5.16 1.29
N LYS A 16 -6.11 6.49 1.17
CA LYS A 16 -4.88 7.07 0.63
C LYS A 16 -3.76 7.01 1.65
N VAL A 17 -2.59 6.62 1.19
CA VAL A 17 -1.41 6.43 2.02
C VAL A 17 -0.17 6.95 1.31
N TYR A 18 0.86 7.23 2.10
CA TYR A 18 2.18 7.60 1.65
C TYR A 18 3.18 6.50 2.02
N PHE A 19 4.19 6.29 1.18
CA PHE A 19 5.30 5.36 1.40
C PHE A 19 6.54 5.86 0.65
N ILE A 20 7.69 5.21 0.87
CA ILE A 20 8.92 5.55 0.14
C ILE A 20 8.73 5.18 -1.34
N GLY A 21 8.58 6.20 -2.19
CA GLY A 21 8.27 6.04 -3.62
C GLY A 21 7.02 6.80 -4.08
N GLY A 22 6.21 7.31 -3.16
CA GLY A 22 5.11 8.22 -3.47
C GLY A 22 3.85 7.99 -2.64
N THR A 23 2.71 8.29 -3.25
CA THR A 23 1.38 8.10 -2.66
C THR A 23 0.59 7.08 -3.44
N GLY A 24 -0.28 6.34 -2.76
CA GLY A 24 -1.18 5.40 -3.39
C GLY A 24 -2.41 5.13 -2.56
N LYS A 25 -3.25 4.23 -3.04
CA LYS A 25 -4.50 3.82 -2.41
C LYS A 25 -4.45 2.34 -2.07
N ILE A 26 -4.81 1.99 -0.83
CA ILE A 26 -4.89 0.59 -0.40
C ILE A 26 -5.99 -0.13 -1.19
N LYS A 27 -5.66 -1.22 -1.88
CA LYS A 27 -6.63 -2.06 -2.61
C LYS A 27 -6.97 -3.34 -1.88
N LYS A 28 -5.99 -3.95 -1.21
CA LYS A 28 -6.15 -5.20 -0.46
C LYS A 28 -5.29 -5.18 0.79
N LEU A 29 -5.73 -5.95 1.78
CA LEU A 29 -5.05 -6.15 3.05
C LEU A 29 -4.91 -7.65 3.26
N GLN A 30 -3.72 -8.09 3.64
CA GLN A 30 -3.43 -9.48 3.94
C GLN A 30 -2.77 -9.55 5.31
N LYS A 31 -3.33 -10.37 6.19
CA LYS A 31 -2.76 -10.62 7.51
C LYS A 31 -1.65 -11.65 7.40
N GLU A 32 -0.49 -11.34 7.94
CA GLU A 32 0.59 -12.28 8.19
C GLU A 32 0.79 -12.52 9.68
N VAL A 33 1.68 -13.47 10.03
CA VAL A 33 1.86 -13.95 11.41
C VAL A 33 2.23 -12.82 12.37
N HIS A 34 3.02 -11.84 11.92
CA HIS A 34 3.52 -10.73 12.76
C HIS A 34 3.29 -9.34 12.16
N THR A 35 2.66 -9.24 10.99
CA THR A 35 2.49 -7.96 10.28
C THR A 35 1.25 -7.98 9.38
N TRP A 36 0.94 -6.84 8.79
CA TRP A 36 -0.03 -6.72 7.70
C TRP A 36 0.70 -6.33 6.42
N ILE A 37 0.37 -7.03 5.35
CA ILE A 37 0.82 -6.71 3.99
C ILE A 37 -0.33 -6.00 3.27
N TYR A 38 -0.01 -4.93 2.57
CA TYR A 38 -0.97 -4.12 1.86
C TYR A 38 -0.63 -4.07 0.39
N THR A 39 -1.63 -4.31 -0.46
CA THR A 39 -1.53 -4.01 -1.89
C THR A 39 -1.92 -2.54 -2.09
N VAL A 40 -0.98 -1.74 -2.57
CA VAL A 40 -1.17 -0.29 -2.81
C VAL A 40 -1.15 -0.03 -4.30
N GLU A 41 -2.22 0.55 -4.82
CA GLU A 41 -2.32 1.05 -6.19
C GLU A 41 -1.86 2.50 -6.23
N MET A 42 -0.80 2.81 -6.98
CA MET A 42 -0.39 4.19 -7.18
C MET A 42 -1.21 4.83 -8.30
N ASN A 43 -1.33 6.15 -8.27
CA ASN A 43 -1.94 6.85 -9.39
C ASN A 43 -1.05 6.66 -10.63
N MET A 44 -1.64 6.23 -11.74
CA MET A 44 -0.99 6.34 -13.03
C MET A 44 -0.80 7.83 -13.31
N GLY A 45 0.46 8.25 -13.48
CA GLY A 45 0.77 9.53 -14.11
C GLY A 45 0.26 9.54 -15.56
N PRO A 46 0.32 10.70 -16.25
CA PRO A 46 -0.02 10.76 -17.66
C PRO A 46 0.76 9.68 -18.43
N GLU A 47 0.07 9.00 -19.33
CA GLU A 47 0.70 8.01 -20.22
C GLU A 47 1.79 8.74 -21.03
N PRO A 48 3.05 8.27 -20.98
CA PRO A 48 4.12 8.91 -21.73
C PRO A 48 3.90 8.68 -23.24
N ASP A 49 4.22 9.69 -24.06
CA ASP A 49 4.07 9.67 -25.53
C ASP A 49 4.60 8.39 -26.19
N PHE A 50 5.68 7.81 -25.66
CA PHE A 50 6.20 6.48 -26.02
C PHE A 50 6.92 5.82 -24.83
N GLY A 51 6.92 4.48 -24.80
CA GLY A 51 7.97 3.72 -24.11
C GLY A 51 7.69 3.17 -22.70
N ARG A 52 6.42 3.05 -22.25
CA ARG A 52 6.13 2.31 -21.01
C ARG A 52 5.51 0.94 -21.30
N VAL A 53 6.30 -0.11 -21.13
CA VAL A 53 5.81 -1.49 -21.08
C VAL A 53 5.41 -1.80 -19.63
N GLY A 54 4.11 -1.85 -19.34
CA GLY A 54 3.55 -2.28 -18.06
C GLY A 54 2.48 -1.35 -17.50
N ALA A 55 1.23 -1.85 -17.44
CA ALA A 55 0.08 -1.19 -16.82
C ALA A 55 0.01 -1.44 -15.29
N GLU A 56 0.97 -2.15 -14.73
CA GLU A 56 0.94 -2.60 -13.35
C GLU A 56 1.41 -1.48 -12.42
N THR A 57 0.44 -0.80 -11.80
CA THR A 57 0.70 0.29 -10.85
C THR A 57 0.39 -0.16 -9.42
N THR A 58 0.64 -1.43 -9.10
CA THR A 58 0.40 -1.98 -7.77
C THR A 58 1.68 -2.49 -7.15
N ILE A 59 1.90 -2.14 -5.88
CA ILE A 59 3.00 -2.65 -5.08
C ILE A 59 2.49 -3.33 -3.81
N LEU A 60 3.30 -4.21 -3.24
CA LEU A 60 3.08 -4.82 -1.94
C LEU A 60 4.02 -4.16 -0.94
N LEU A 61 3.46 -3.74 0.19
CA LEU A 61 4.20 -3.08 1.27
C LEU A 61 3.83 -3.69 2.61
N GLU A 62 4.81 -3.77 3.51
CA GLU A 62 4.55 -4.08 4.92
C GLU A 62 3.94 -2.87 5.63
N GLU A 63 3.21 -3.11 6.72
CA GLU A 63 2.54 -2.08 7.50
C GLU A 63 3.47 -0.95 7.97
N GLN A 64 4.74 -1.27 8.24
CA GLN A 64 5.75 -0.33 8.73
C GLN A 64 6.24 0.66 7.67
N ASP A 65 6.15 0.30 6.39
CA ASP A 65 6.58 1.13 5.26
C ASP A 65 5.53 2.16 4.82
N ILE A 66 4.34 2.10 5.43
CA ILE A 66 3.18 2.91 5.08
C ILE A 66 2.90 3.94 6.16
N ARG A 67 2.55 5.16 5.73
CA ARG A 67 2.18 6.30 6.57
C ARG A 67 0.85 6.88 6.10
N ILE A 68 0.10 7.50 7.02
CA ILE A 68 -1.11 8.22 6.64
C ILE A 68 -0.74 9.45 5.81
N GLU A 69 -1.44 9.66 4.69
CA GLU A 69 -1.34 10.92 3.96
C GLU A 69 -2.01 12.00 4.82
N ASN A 70 -1.23 12.91 5.41
CA ASN A 70 -1.78 14.06 6.10
C ASN A 70 -2.15 15.09 5.02
N ALA A 71 -3.44 15.29 4.79
CA ALA A 71 -3.92 16.44 4.03
C ALA A 71 -3.55 17.70 4.82
N ASN A 72 -2.66 18.51 4.26
CA ASN A 72 -2.33 19.84 4.75
C ASN A 72 -3.30 20.84 4.13
#